data_AF-A0A523NF80-F1
#
_entry.id   AF-A0A523NF80-F1
#
_cell.length_a   1.000
_cell.length_b   1.000
_cell.length_c   1.000
_cell.angle_alpha   90.00
_cell.angle_beta   90.00
_cell.angle_gamma   90.00
#
_symmetry.space_group_name_H-M   'P 1'
#
loop_
_entity.id
_entity.type
_entity.pdbx_description
1 polymer ?
#
loop_
_entity_poly.entity_id
_entity_poly.type
_entity_poly.pdbx_seq_one_letter_code
_entity_poly.pdbx_strand_id
1 'polypeptide(L)'
;MLPDPLHPALVHFPLALAGLVPLFVIGAIVAMRRGVAPRRAWSLVVAMMALLAGSSVLAVETGEDEEEVVEEVVDHDIIHVHEERAEMFRNIALATLVLALVGLAAGKVGWVGRGSASGMAFLLAGLAWGVGESGGELVYVHGAANAYIEQSGTALPAPEDHDDAGEDDHDDEGADDDD
;
A
#
# COMPACT_ATOMS: atom_id res chain seq x y z
N MET A 1 1.97 3.05 -18.90
CA MET A 1 1.77 4.11 -17.89
C MET A 1 1.88 3.43 -16.54
N LEU A 2 2.65 3.99 -15.61
CA LEU A 2 2.71 3.49 -14.23
C LEU A 2 1.44 3.96 -13.49
N PRO A 3 0.92 3.21 -12.50
CA PRO A 3 -0.21 3.66 -11.71
C PRO A 3 0.17 4.91 -10.90
N ASP A 4 -0.78 5.83 -10.75
CA ASP A 4 -0.68 7.04 -9.96
C ASP A 4 -1.97 7.11 -9.12
N PRO A 5 -1.91 7.00 -7.79
CA PRO A 5 -0.72 6.92 -6.93
C PRO A 5 0.05 5.57 -7.01
N LEU A 6 1.37 5.63 -6.84
CA LEU A 6 2.27 4.46 -6.87
C LEU A 6 2.24 3.71 -5.54
N HIS A 7 2.16 4.40 -4.41
CA HIS A 7 2.24 3.80 -3.09
C HIS A 7 1.17 2.71 -2.86
N PRO A 8 -0.13 2.95 -3.12
CA PRO A 8 -1.16 1.92 -2.95
C PRO A 8 -0.93 0.70 -3.84
N ALA A 9 -0.31 0.85 -5.02
CA ALA A 9 0.01 -0.29 -5.87
C ALA A 9 1.14 -1.16 -5.29
N LEU A 10 2.13 -0.53 -4.64
CA LEU A 10 3.31 -1.22 -4.09
C LEU A 10 3.08 -1.82 -2.71
N VAL A 11 2.27 -1.20 -1.85
CA VAL A 11 2.04 -1.67 -0.46
C VAL A 11 1.35 -3.03 -0.36
N HIS A 12 0.65 -3.47 -1.42
CA HIS A 12 0.04 -4.79 -1.45
C HIS A 12 1.07 -5.93 -1.50
N PHE A 13 2.25 -5.69 -2.08
CA PHE A 13 3.29 -6.73 -2.19
C PHE A 13 3.85 -7.13 -0.82
N PRO A 14 4.34 -6.19 0.03
CA PRO A 14 4.78 -6.53 1.38
C PRO A 14 3.69 -7.22 2.21
N LEU A 15 2.44 -6.75 2.13
CA LEU A 15 1.33 -7.33 2.89
C LEU A 15 1.07 -8.78 2.49
N ALA A 16 0.96 -9.06 1.19
CA ALA A 16 0.75 -10.41 0.68
C ALA A 16 1.93 -11.33 1.01
N LEU A 17 3.16 -10.85 0.84
CA LEU A 17 4.37 -11.60 1.14
C LEU A 17 4.50 -11.91 2.64
N ALA A 18 4.15 -10.97 3.52
CA ALA A 18 4.18 -11.18 4.97
C ALA A 18 3.27 -12.33 5.41
N GLY A 19 2.08 -12.45 4.81
CA GLY A 19 1.19 -13.58 5.04
C GLY A 19 1.69 -14.89 4.43
N LEU A 20 2.37 -14.82 3.28
CA LEU A 20 2.80 -15.99 2.51
C LEU A 20 4.12 -16.62 3.03
N VAL A 21 5.05 -15.81 3.51
CA VAL A 21 6.37 -16.25 4.00
C VAL A 21 6.29 -17.32 5.10
N PRO A 22 5.41 -17.22 6.12
CA PRO A 22 5.22 -18.29 7.11
C PRO A 22 4.89 -19.66 6.50
N LEU A 23 4.13 -19.69 5.39
CA LEU A 23 3.82 -20.93 4.68
C LEU A 23 5.06 -21.53 4.03
N PHE A 24 5.94 -20.70 3.46
CA PHE A 24 7.23 -21.15 2.92
C PHE A 24 8.18 -21.63 4.02
N VAL A 25 8.17 -20.99 5.20
CA VAL A 25 8.91 -21.47 6.37
C VAL A 25 8.44 -22.87 6.78
N ILE A 26 7.12 -23.07 6.90
CA ILE A 26 6.54 -24.39 7.20
C ILE A 26 6.93 -25.41 6.12
N GLY A 27 6.81 -25.05 4.85
CA GLY A 27 7.19 -25.88 3.72
C GLY A 27 8.67 -26.31 3.76
N ALA A 28 9.57 -25.37 4.07
CA ALA A 28 11.00 -25.65 4.24
C ALA A 28 11.26 -26.61 5.41
N ILE A 29 10.58 -26.42 6.55
CA ILE A 29 10.68 -27.33 7.71
C ILE A 29 10.21 -28.74 7.33
N VAL A 30 9.07 -28.87 6.64
CA VAL A 30 8.56 -30.16 6.17
C VAL A 30 9.52 -30.82 5.18
N ALA A 31 10.07 -30.06 4.23
CA ALA A 31 11.05 -30.57 3.26
C ALA A 31 12.33 -31.08 3.95
N MET A 32 12.84 -30.35 4.95
CA MET A 32 14.00 -30.79 5.75
C MET A 32 13.70 -32.07 6.52
N ARG A 33 12.51 -32.21 7.11
CA ARG A 33 12.08 -33.44 7.79
C ARG A 33 11.96 -34.64 6.84
N ARG A 34 11.72 -34.39 5.55
CA ARG A 34 11.70 -35.42 4.49
C ARG A 34 13.08 -35.70 3.87
N GLY A 35 14.15 -35.13 4.43
CA GLY A 35 15.54 -35.42 4.01
C GLY A 35 16.11 -34.46 2.96
N VAL A 36 15.39 -33.40 2.57
CA VAL A 36 15.96 -32.35 1.72
C VAL A 36 17.06 -31.61 2.49
N ALA A 37 18.21 -31.41 1.85
CA ALA A 37 19.32 -30.68 2.46
C ALA A 37 18.88 -29.29 2.95
N PRO A 38 19.21 -28.88 4.20
CA PRO A 38 18.74 -27.64 4.79
C PRO A 38 18.98 -26.40 3.93
N ARG A 39 20.17 -26.30 3.30
CA ARG A 39 20.49 -25.17 2.41
C ARG A 39 19.55 -25.08 1.21
N ARG A 40 19.17 -26.21 0.61
CA ARG A 40 18.26 -26.28 -0.54
C ARG A 40 16.81 -25.99 -0.14
N ALA A 41 16.36 -26.55 0.98
CA ALA A 41 15.02 -26.28 1.49
C ALA A 41 14.85 -24.81 1.91
N TRP A 42 15.90 -24.21 2.49
CA TRP A 42 15.86 -22.86 3.06
C TRP A 42 16.11 -21.74 2.05
N SER A 43 16.75 -22.01 0.91
CA SER A 43 17.04 -20.97 -0.10
C SER A 43 15.79 -20.28 -0.62
N LEU A 44 14.67 -20.99 -0.70
CA LEU A 44 13.39 -20.42 -1.12
C LEU A 44 12.83 -19.45 -0.07
N VAL A 45 12.99 -19.76 1.23
CA VAL A 45 12.61 -18.85 2.31
C VAL A 45 13.42 -17.56 2.25
N VAL A 46 14.73 -17.67 2.00
CA VAL A 46 15.59 -16.49 1.83
C VAL A 46 15.15 -15.64 0.64
N ALA A 47 14.81 -16.26 -0.49
CA ALA A 47 14.32 -15.53 -1.66
C ALA A 47 13.00 -14.79 -1.36
N MET A 48 12.05 -15.44 -0.68
CA MET A 48 10.79 -14.79 -0.29
C MET A 48 11.01 -13.65 0.71
N MET A 49 11.91 -13.83 1.69
CA MET A 49 12.30 -12.76 2.62
C MET A 49 12.97 -11.58 1.91
N ALA A 50 13.78 -11.86 0.88
CA ALA A 50 14.42 -10.79 0.09
C ALA A 50 13.38 -9.98 -0.69
N LEU A 51 12.39 -10.64 -1.29
CA LEU A 51 11.27 -9.96 -1.94
C LEU A 51 10.44 -9.15 -0.95
N LEU A 52 10.15 -9.71 0.23
CA LEU A 52 9.40 -9.01 1.28
C LEU A 52 10.16 -7.76 1.74
N ALA A 53 11.43 -7.89 2.09
CA ALA A 53 12.25 -6.78 2.53
C ALA A 53 12.41 -5.72 1.42
N GLY A 54 12.73 -6.14 0.19
CA GLY A 54 12.88 -5.22 -0.94
C GLY A 54 11.59 -4.46 -1.26
N SER A 55 10.46 -5.15 -1.31
CA SER A 55 9.17 -4.48 -1.52
C SER A 55 8.78 -3.57 -0.36
N SER A 56 9.15 -3.90 0.89
CA SER A 56 8.87 -3.02 2.04
C SER A 56 9.68 -1.72 2.00
N VAL A 57 10.91 -1.76 1.46
CA VAL A 57 11.71 -0.54 1.24
C VAL A 57 11.04 0.35 0.20
N LEU A 58 10.68 -0.22 -0.96
CA LEU A 58 10.00 0.53 -2.02
C LEU A 58 8.64 1.09 -1.57
N ALA A 59 7.90 0.34 -0.76
CA ALA A 59 6.62 0.80 -0.22
C ALA A 59 6.81 2.02 0.70
N VAL A 60 7.82 2.01 1.57
CA VAL A 60 8.08 3.18 2.43
C VAL A 60 8.57 4.37 1.61
N GLU A 61 9.54 4.17 0.71
CA GLU A 61 10.06 5.25 -0.14
C GLU A 61 8.95 5.93 -0.96
N THR A 62 8.05 5.15 -1.57
CA THR A 62 6.92 5.71 -2.31
C THR A 62 5.85 6.34 -1.44
N GLY A 63 5.78 5.97 -0.16
CA GLY A 63 4.86 6.60 0.80
C GLY A 63 5.36 7.98 1.23
N GLU A 64 6.65 8.09 1.52
CA GLU A 64 7.33 9.36 1.82
C GLU A 64 7.20 10.33 0.62
N ASP A 65 7.41 9.84 -0.62
CA ASP A 65 7.26 10.66 -1.84
C ASP A 65 5.83 11.21 -2.04
N GLU A 66 4.83 10.54 -1.48
CA GLU A 66 3.40 10.83 -1.65
C GLU A 66 2.77 11.53 -0.43
N GLU A 67 3.52 11.67 0.67
CA GLU A 67 3.03 12.19 1.96
C GLU A 67 2.48 13.61 1.82
N GLU A 68 3.24 14.53 1.22
CA GLU A 68 2.85 15.95 1.09
C GLU A 68 1.50 16.12 0.38
N VAL A 69 1.17 15.25 -0.57
CA VAL A 69 -0.10 15.28 -1.31
C VAL A 69 -1.25 14.83 -0.41
N VAL A 70 -1.04 13.80 0.41
CA VAL A 70 -2.07 13.26 1.31
C VAL A 70 -2.31 14.17 2.52
N GLU A 71 -1.28 14.88 2.98
CA GLU A 71 -1.35 15.86 4.07
C GLU A 71 -2.31 17.03 3.79
N GLU A 72 -2.63 17.32 2.53
CA GLU A 72 -3.61 18.36 2.18
C GLU A 72 -5.02 18.02 2.67
N VAL A 73 -5.33 16.72 2.84
CA VAL A 73 -6.68 16.23 3.17
C VAL A 73 -6.73 15.36 4.43
N VAL A 74 -5.60 14.81 4.89
CA VAL A 74 -5.49 14.02 6.13
C VAL A 74 -4.51 14.68 7.09
N ASP A 75 -4.85 14.64 8.39
CA ASP A 75 -4.00 15.16 9.45
C ASP A 75 -2.64 14.43 9.52
N HIS A 76 -1.55 15.20 9.62
CA HIS A 76 -0.17 14.70 9.66
C HIS A 76 0.05 13.65 10.76
N ASP A 77 -0.52 13.82 11.96
CA ASP A 77 -0.31 12.88 13.06
C ASP A 77 -0.85 11.48 12.72
N ILE A 78 -1.91 11.40 11.90
CA ILE A 78 -2.49 10.14 11.46
C ILE A 78 -1.61 9.47 10.40
N ILE A 79 -1.06 10.24 9.47
CA ILE A 79 -0.13 9.76 8.43
C ILE A 79 1.16 9.25 9.09
N HIS A 80 1.74 10.04 9.99
CA HIS A 80 2.96 9.70 10.72
C HIS A 80 2.82 8.39 11.52
N VAL A 81 1.64 8.10 12.09
CA VAL A 81 1.39 6.80 12.76
C VAL A 81 1.43 5.61 11.78
N HIS A 82 0.95 5.79 10.54
CA HIS A 82 1.07 4.76 9.52
C HIS A 82 2.52 4.60 9.06
N GLU A 83 3.21 5.71 8.81
CA GLU A 83 4.61 5.75 8.41
C GLU A 83 5.50 5.04 9.44
N GLU A 84 5.42 5.40 10.73
CA GLU A 84 6.24 4.81 11.79
C GLU A 84 6.03 3.28 11.88
N ARG A 85 4.79 2.81 11.67
CA ARG A 85 4.49 1.37 11.61
C ARG A 85 5.11 0.71 10.38
N ALA A 86 5.02 1.36 9.21
CA ALA A 86 5.59 0.86 7.97
C ALA A 86 7.12 0.81 8.03
N GLU A 87 7.76 1.84 8.60
CA GLU A 87 9.19 1.89 8.86
C GLU A 87 9.66 0.78 9.81
N MET A 88 8.96 0.59 10.93
CA MET A 88 9.25 -0.48 11.88
C MET A 88 9.11 -1.85 11.21
N PHE A 89 8.07 -2.04 10.40
CA PHE A 89 7.87 -3.26 9.62
C PHE A 89 9.02 -3.51 8.64
N ARG A 90 9.43 -2.50 7.85
CA ARG A 90 10.57 -2.52 6.92
C ARG A 90 11.86 -2.92 7.65
N ASN A 91 12.14 -2.26 8.78
CA ASN A 91 13.36 -2.49 9.57
C ASN A 91 13.41 -3.94 10.11
N ILE A 92 12.28 -4.45 10.59
CA ILE A 92 12.16 -5.83 11.04
C ILE A 92 12.28 -6.82 9.87
N ALA A 93 11.73 -6.50 8.70
CA ALA A 93 11.86 -7.33 7.50
C ALA A 93 13.32 -7.45 7.05
N LEU A 94 14.06 -6.34 7.04
CA LEU A 94 15.50 -6.32 6.73
C LEU A 94 16.32 -7.13 7.75
N ALA A 95 16.07 -6.95 9.05
CA ALA A 95 16.73 -7.74 10.08
C ALA A 95 16.41 -9.25 9.94
N THR A 96 15.17 -9.58 9.59
CA THR A 96 14.73 -10.95 9.35
C THR A 96 15.43 -11.58 8.14
N LEU A 97 15.62 -10.82 7.06
CA LEU A 97 16.38 -11.26 5.90
C LEU A 97 17.82 -11.64 6.29
N VAL A 98 18.48 -10.82 7.13
CA VAL A 98 19.82 -11.16 7.64
C VAL A 98 19.80 -12.47 8.43
N LEU A 99 18.83 -12.67 9.32
CA LEU A 99 18.68 -13.93 10.05
C LEU A 99 18.42 -15.13 9.11
N ALA A 100 17.61 -14.92 8.07
CA ALA A 100 17.32 -15.94 7.07
C ALA A 100 18.59 -16.31 6.28
N LEU A 101 19.44 -15.35 5.93
CA LEU A 101 20.74 -15.56 5.30
C LEU A 101 21.68 -16.34 6.23
N VAL A 102 21.74 -16.00 7.52
CA VAL A 102 22.47 -16.80 8.54
C VAL A 102 21.93 -18.23 8.59
N GLY A 103 20.62 -18.42 8.37
CA GLY A 103 19.97 -19.71 8.24
C GLY A 103 20.51 -20.62 7.11
N LEU A 104 21.24 -20.08 6.14
CA LEU A 104 21.94 -20.87 5.10
C LEU A 104 23.24 -21.51 5.60
N ALA A 105 23.76 -21.10 6.76
CA ALA A 105 24.94 -21.70 7.35
C ALA A 105 24.69 -23.17 7.76
N ALA A 106 25.78 -23.92 7.94
CA ALA A 106 25.72 -25.29 8.45
C ALA A 106 25.72 -25.33 9.99
N GLY A 107 25.39 -26.50 10.54
CA GLY A 107 25.48 -26.77 11.98
C GLY A 107 24.59 -25.90 12.86
N LYS A 108 25.06 -25.60 14.07
CA LYS A 108 24.32 -24.85 15.10
C LYS A 108 23.98 -23.43 14.66
N VAL A 109 24.90 -22.75 13.98
CA VAL A 109 24.70 -21.36 13.50
C VAL A 109 23.51 -21.30 12.54
N GLY A 110 23.47 -22.18 11.54
CA GLY A 110 22.35 -22.25 10.62
C GLY A 110 21.04 -22.65 11.31
N TRP A 111 21.10 -23.56 12.29
CA TRP A 111 19.90 -23.94 13.05
C TRP A 111 19.31 -22.77 13.83
N VAL A 112 20.15 -21.99 14.53
CA VAL A 112 19.73 -20.77 15.23
C VAL A 112 19.18 -19.75 14.25
N GLY A 113 19.88 -19.48 13.13
CA GLY A 113 19.43 -18.53 12.12
C GLY A 113 18.05 -18.89 11.54
N ARG A 114 17.83 -20.18 11.20
CA ARG A 114 16.52 -20.66 10.72
C ARG A 114 15.44 -20.55 11.80
N GLY A 115 15.75 -20.90 13.04
CA GLY A 115 14.80 -20.80 14.16
C GLY A 115 14.37 -19.35 14.40
N SER A 116 15.33 -18.43 14.51
CA SER A 116 15.08 -17.00 14.72
C SER A 116 14.31 -16.39 13.55
N ALA A 117 14.75 -16.64 12.30
CA ALA A 117 14.05 -16.16 11.12
C ALA A 117 12.63 -16.72 10.99
N SER A 118 12.40 -17.97 11.42
CA SER A 118 11.06 -18.55 11.47
C SER A 118 10.18 -17.80 12.46
N GLY A 119 10.65 -17.56 13.69
CA GLY A 119 9.90 -16.79 14.68
C GLY A 119 9.58 -15.37 14.19
N MET A 120 10.57 -14.69 13.60
CA MET A 120 10.40 -13.34 13.07
C MET A 120 9.46 -13.28 11.86
N ALA A 121 9.38 -14.35 11.05
CA ALA A 121 8.40 -14.45 9.96
C ALA A 121 6.96 -14.38 10.47
N PHE A 122 6.66 -15.07 11.58
CA PHE A 122 5.32 -15.02 12.19
C PHE A 122 5.07 -13.66 12.85
N LEU A 123 6.10 -13.04 13.45
CA LEU A 123 5.99 -11.67 13.96
C LEU A 123 5.66 -10.69 12.84
N LEU A 124 6.36 -10.77 11.70
CA LEU A 124 6.10 -9.93 10.53
C LEU A 124 4.67 -10.09 10.01
N ALA A 125 4.14 -11.31 9.95
CA ALA A 125 2.74 -11.52 9.58
C ALA A 125 1.77 -10.80 10.55
N GLY A 126 2.08 -10.77 11.84
CA GLY A 126 1.31 -9.99 12.82
C GLY A 126 1.45 -8.48 12.66
N LEU A 127 2.67 -7.99 12.42
CA LEU A 127 2.92 -6.56 12.19
C LEU A 127 2.27 -6.05 10.90
N ALA A 128 2.22 -6.88 9.86
CA ALA A 128 1.54 -6.55 8.60
C ALA A 128 0.06 -6.24 8.81
N TRP A 129 -0.59 -6.86 9.80
CA TRP A 129 -1.95 -6.49 10.17
C TRP A 129 -2.04 -5.04 10.66
N GLY A 130 -1.14 -4.64 11.57
CA GLY A 130 -1.14 -3.28 12.14
C GLY A 130 -0.80 -2.18 11.12
N VAL A 131 0.07 -2.47 10.14
CA VAL A 131 0.35 -1.57 9.01
C VAL A 131 -0.84 -1.50 8.06
N GLY A 132 -1.46 -2.66 7.75
CA GLY A 132 -2.64 -2.72 6.90
C GLY A 132 -3.86 -2.02 7.51
N GLU A 133 -4.04 -2.11 8.83
CA GLU A 133 -5.10 -1.44 9.56
C GLU A 133 -4.95 0.09 9.51
N SER A 134 -3.77 0.64 9.82
CA SER A 134 -3.56 2.09 9.71
C SER A 134 -3.64 2.57 8.26
N GLY A 135 -3.14 1.80 7.29
CA GLY A 135 -3.27 2.15 5.87
C GLY A 135 -4.72 2.13 5.39
N GLY A 136 -5.51 1.17 5.87
CA GLY A 136 -6.95 1.12 5.62
C GLY A 136 -7.68 2.30 6.27
N GLU A 137 -7.30 2.69 7.48
CA GLU A 137 -7.87 3.84 8.17
C GLU A 137 -7.63 5.15 7.38
N LEU A 138 -6.42 5.37 6.88
CA LEU A 138 -6.09 6.52 6.02
C LEU A 138 -7.05 6.62 4.83
N VAL A 139 -7.28 5.52 4.12
CA VAL A 139 -8.10 5.51 2.90
C VAL A 139 -9.60 5.57 3.22
N TYR A 140 -10.09 4.73 4.14
CA TYR A 140 -11.52 4.51 4.33
C TYR A 140 -12.17 5.39 5.41
N VAL A 141 -11.39 5.90 6.37
CA VAL A 141 -11.90 6.76 7.45
C VAL A 141 -11.52 8.21 7.19
N HIS A 142 -10.26 8.47 6.85
CA HIS A 142 -9.74 9.83 6.69
C HIS A 142 -9.75 10.33 5.23
N GLY A 143 -10.03 9.45 4.27
CA GLY A 143 -10.25 9.83 2.89
C GLY A 143 -8.99 10.20 2.11
N ALA A 144 -7.82 9.62 2.44
CA ALA A 144 -6.54 9.87 1.78
C ALA A 144 -6.61 9.75 0.24
N ALA A 145 -7.46 8.88 -0.29
CA ALA A 145 -7.65 8.73 -1.74
C ALA A 145 -8.22 9.99 -2.43
N ASN A 146 -8.88 10.89 -1.68
CA ASN A 146 -9.46 12.11 -2.24
C ASN A 146 -8.41 13.12 -2.71
N ALA A 147 -7.20 13.09 -2.12
CA ALA A 147 -6.08 13.95 -2.52
C ALA A 147 -5.77 13.83 -4.02
N TYR A 148 -5.84 12.60 -4.55
CA TYR A 148 -5.56 12.32 -5.95
C TYR A 148 -6.75 12.55 -6.88
N ILE A 149 -7.98 12.60 -6.35
CA ILE A 149 -9.19 12.87 -7.15
C ILE A 149 -9.29 14.37 -7.48
N GLU A 150 -9.02 15.25 -6.50
CA GLU A 150 -9.06 16.71 -6.72
C GLU A 150 -7.93 17.17 -7.66
N GLN A 151 -6.75 16.57 -7.56
CA GLN A 151 -5.62 16.84 -8.43
C GLN A 151 -5.83 16.34 -9.88
N SER A 152 -6.64 15.28 -10.06
CA SER A 152 -6.97 14.69 -11.37
C SER A 152 -7.97 15.51 -12.20
N GLY A 153 -8.50 16.64 -11.68
CA GLY A 153 -9.22 17.62 -12.49
C GLY A 153 -10.43 17.08 -13.25
N THR A 154 -11.14 16.07 -12.73
CA THR A 154 -12.46 15.72 -13.27
C THR A 154 -13.52 16.65 -12.67
N ALA A 155 -13.37 17.95 -12.94
CA ALA A 155 -14.47 18.87 -12.77
C ALA A 155 -15.58 18.40 -13.73
N LEU A 156 -16.63 17.80 -13.17
CA LEU A 156 -17.88 17.62 -13.91
C LEU A 156 -18.24 19.01 -14.47
N PRO A 157 -18.54 19.14 -15.78
CA PRO A 157 -18.97 20.42 -16.31
C PRO A 157 -20.17 20.88 -15.49
N ALA A 158 -20.08 22.11 -14.97
CA ALA A 158 -21.22 22.76 -14.34
C ALA A 158 -22.40 22.68 -15.32
N PRO A 159 -23.64 22.50 -14.82
CA PRO A 159 -24.81 22.57 -15.71
C PRO A 159 -24.73 23.93 -16.41
N GLU A 160 -24.66 23.92 -17.74
CA GLU A 160 -24.84 25.16 -18.50
C GLU A 160 -26.23 25.67 -18.16
N ASP A 161 -26.29 26.78 -17.42
CA ASP A 161 -27.49 27.60 -17.36
C ASP A 161 -27.76 28.05 -18.79
N HIS A 162 -28.68 27.34 -19.44
CA HIS A 162 -29.32 27.82 -20.65
C HIS A 162 -30.15 29.05 -20.25
N ASP A 163 -29.50 30.20 -20.27
CA ASP A 163 -30.15 31.51 -20.35
C ASP A 163 -30.92 31.56 -21.68
N ASP A 164 -32.20 31.17 -21.62
CA ASP A 164 -33.17 31.42 -22.67
C ASP A 164 -33.47 32.93 -22.66
N ALA A 165 -32.61 33.68 -23.34
CA ALA A 165 -32.84 35.07 -23.70
C ALA A 165 -34.02 35.14 -24.69
N GLY A 166 -35.23 35.16 -24.15
CA GLY A 166 -36.43 35.59 -24.87
C GLY A 166 -36.43 37.11 -25.01
N GLU A 167 -35.80 37.62 -26.07
CA GLU A 167 -36.03 38.98 -26.58
C GLU A 167 -37.26 38.98 -27.51
N ASP A 168 -38.29 39.69 -27.03
CA ASP A 168 -39.17 40.65 -27.71
C ASP A 168 -39.75 40.35 -29.11
N ASP A 169 -41.08 40.39 -29.19
CA ASP A 169 -41.77 41.23 -30.19
C ASP A 169 -43.14 41.66 -29.64
N HIS A 170 -43.18 42.90 -29.15
CA HIS A 170 -44.38 43.67 -28.86
C HIS A 170 -44.70 44.53 -30.09
N ASP A 171 -45.64 44.10 -30.92
CA ASP A 171 -46.26 44.94 -31.93
C ASP A 171 -47.60 45.46 -31.39
N ASP A 172 -47.64 46.76 -31.12
CA ASP A 172 -48.83 47.56 -30.82
C ASP A 172 -48.89 48.66 -31.88
N GLU A 173 -49.82 48.58 -32.84
CA GLU A 173 -50.42 49.77 -33.47
C GLU A 173 -51.85 49.43 -33.93
N GLY A 174 -52.81 50.19 -33.38
CA GLY A 174 -54.21 50.15 -33.75
C GLY A 174 -54.50 50.80 -35.10
N ALA A 175 -55.64 50.44 -35.66
CA ALA A 175 -56.34 51.23 -36.65
C ALA A 175 -57.83 51.26 -36.32
N ASP A 176 -58.32 52.49 -36.31
CA ASP A 176 -59.67 53.00 -36.12
C ASP A 176 -60.78 52.23 -36.88
N ASP A 177 -62.01 52.29 -36.37
CA ASP A 177 -63.15 52.82 -37.14
C ASP A 177 -64.39 53.02 -36.23
N ASP A 178 -64.87 54.26 -36.25
CA ASP A 178 -66.10 54.79 -35.65
C ASP A 178 -67.36 54.46 -36.50
N ASP A 179 -68.52 54.54 -35.82
CA ASP A 179 -69.94 54.60 -36.27
C ASP A 179 -70.72 53.32 -36.67
#